data_AF-A0A9D7NXW6-F1
#
_entry.id   AF-A0A9D7NXW6-F1
#
_cell.length_a   1.000
_cell.length_b   1.000
_cell.length_c   1.000
_cell.angle_alpha   90.00
_cell.angle_beta   90.00
_cell.angle_gamma   90.00
#
_symmetry.space_group_name_H-M   'P 1'
#
loop_
_entity.id
_entity.type
_entity.pdbx_description
1 polymer ?
#
loop_
_entity_poly.entity_id
_entity_poly.type
_entity_poly.pdbx_seq_one_letter_code
_entity_poly.pdbx_strand_id
1 'polypeptide(L)'
;MQLIFTKGAGKHDQLDVCREGLQTERIDCPKQGIIPHDMVHYAVESVLHKRGFVGRLLDGEAASFRMVADSESEGVERLVEVFQADGWAGWNTPPDDLLDMYRVTCHARQCPPLAVDPGDIELVRQKLLQLTQQWQAIAVGEALTLPSAGANAAE
;
A
#
# COMPACT_ATOMS: atom_id res chain seq x y z
N MET A 1 15.03 4.38 -4.76
CA MET A 1 13.79 4.64 -5.51
C MET A 1 12.92 5.57 -4.70
N GLN A 2 12.08 6.40 -5.33
CA GLN A 2 11.10 7.25 -4.63
C GLN A 2 9.70 7.02 -5.18
N LEU A 3 8.71 6.99 -4.29
CA LEU A 3 7.29 6.99 -4.63
C LEU A 3 6.73 8.36 -4.29
N ILE A 4 6.25 9.10 -5.27
CA ILE A 4 5.73 10.46 -5.09
C ILE A 4 4.23 10.43 -5.37
N PHE A 5 3.44 10.61 -4.31
CA PHE A 5 1.99 10.68 -4.42
C PHE A 5 1.55 12.13 -4.50
N THR A 6 0.92 12.54 -5.61
CA THR A 6 0.39 13.90 -5.81
C THR A 6 -1.12 13.92 -5.64
N LYS A 7 -1.64 14.84 -4.81
CA LYS A 7 -3.07 14.97 -4.57
C LYS A 7 -3.74 15.68 -5.75
N GLY A 8 -4.58 14.96 -6.49
CA GLY A 8 -5.31 15.50 -7.63
C GLY A 8 -6.61 16.23 -7.24
N ALA A 9 -7.00 17.18 -8.09
CA ALA A 9 -8.26 17.93 -7.96
C ALA A 9 -9.50 17.13 -8.42
N GLY A 10 -9.28 16.10 -9.24
CA GLY A 10 -10.33 15.32 -9.89
C GLY A 10 -10.61 13.98 -9.22
N LYS A 11 -11.02 13.00 -10.03
CA LYS A 11 -11.32 11.62 -9.57
C LYS A 11 -10.08 10.77 -9.29
N HIS A 12 -8.90 11.25 -9.67
CA HIS A 12 -7.64 10.53 -9.51
C HIS A 12 -6.64 11.40 -8.74
N ASP A 13 -5.94 10.76 -7.83
CA ASP A 13 -4.60 11.12 -7.41
C ASP A 13 -3.58 10.49 -8.35
N GLN A 14 -2.29 10.76 -8.14
CA GLN A 14 -1.24 10.26 -9.02
C GLN A 14 -0.09 9.70 -8.21
N LEU A 15 0.45 8.55 -8.63
CA LEU A 15 1.71 8.00 -8.16
C LEU A 15 2.77 8.13 -9.27
N ASP A 16 3.85 8.84 -8.98
CA ASP A 16 5.07 8.81 -9.79
C ASP A 16 6.11 7.88 -9.14
N VAL A 17 6.60 6.92 -9.91
CA VAL A 17 7.68 5.99 -9.52
C VAL A 17 8.99 6.48 -10.12
N CYS A 18 9.87 6.99 -9.27
CA CYS A 18 11.15 7.59 -9.66
C CYS A 18 12.32 6.65 -9.34
N ARG A 19 13.04 6.23 -10.38
CA ARG A 19 14.26 5.41 -10.30
C ARG A 19 15.43 6.17 -10.91
N GLU A 20 16.59 6.09 -10.29
CA GLU A 20 17.77 6.82 -10.75
C GLU A 20 18.15 6.41 -12.18
N GLY A 21 18.33 7.40 -13.06
CA GLY A 21 18.71 7.17 -14.46
C GLY A 21 17.62 6.59 -15.35
N LEU A 22 16.39 6.39 -14.86
CA LEU A 22 15.26 5.87 -15.63
C LEU A 22 14.16 6.92 -15.79
N GLN A 23 13.33 6.75 -16.81
CA GLN A 23 12.14 7.57 -17.01
C GLN A 23 11.14 7.32 -15.87
N THR A 24 10.58 8.40 -15.31
CA THR A 24 9.51 8.32 -14.32
C THR A 24 8.29 7.61 -14.90
N GLU A 25 7.84 6.57 -14.22
CA GLU A 25 6.59 5.89 -14.53
C GLU A 25 5.45 6.46 -13.70
N ARG A 26 4.26 6.55 -14.29
CA ARG A 26 3.10 7.20 -13.69
C ARG A 26 1.91 6.26 -13.64
N ILE A 27 1.26 6.23 -12.49
CA ILE A 27 0.03 5.48 -12.24
C ILE A 27 -1.06 6.44 -11.77
N ASP A 28 -2.24 6.34 -12.37
CA ASP A 28 -3.44 7.00 -11.89
C ASP A 28 -3.97 6.24 -10.67
N CYS A 29 -4.22 6.95 -9.56
CA CYS A 29 -4.76 6.39 -8.34
C CYS A 29 -6.22 6.87 -8.16
N PRO A 30 -7.24 6.06 -8.47
CA PRO A 30 -8.63 6.46 -8.27
C PRO A 30 -8.92 6.80 -6.81
N LYS A 31 -9.64 7.90 -6.57
CA LYS A 31 -10.03 8.31 -5.21
C LYS A 31 -11.10 7.38 -4.67
N GLN A 32 -10.89 6.90 -3.44
CA GLN A 32 -11.79 5.96 -2.76
C GLN A 32 -12.29 6.50 -1.41
N GLY A 33 -12.07 7.78 -1.10
CA GLY A 33 -12.42 8.38 0.19
C GLY A 33 -11.40 8.14 1.31
N ILE A 34 -10.35 7.36 1.04
CA ILE A 34 -9.19 7.13 1.91
C ILE A 34 -7.89 7.50 1.17
N ILE A 35 -6.72 7.21 1.75
CA ILE A 35 -5.43 7.32 1.07
C ILE A 35 -5.38 6.48 -0.23
N PRO A 36 -4.52 6.81 -1.21
CA PRO A 36 -4.38 6.02 -2.44
C PRO A 36 -4.13 4.53 -2.16
N HIS A 37 -4.68 3.64 -3.00
CA HIS A 37 -4.50 2.19 -2.89
C HIS A 37 -3.03 1.78 -2.77
N ASP A 38 -2.17 2.32 -3.64
CA ASP A 38 -0.75 1.96 -3.65
C ASP A 38 0.02 2.55 -2.44
N MET A 39 -0.59 3.50 -1.72
CA MET A 39 -0.09 3.97 -0.42
C MET A 39 -0.46 2.99 0.71
N VAL A 40 -1.57 2.26 0.59
CA VAL A 40 -1.91 1.13 1.47
C VAL A 40 -0.90 -0.01 1.25
N HIS A 41 -0.56 -0.33 -0.01
CA HIS A 41 0.55 -1.24 -0.34
C HIS A 41 1.83 -0.83 0.37
N TYR A 42 2.23 0.44 0.23
CA TYR A 42 3.43 0.94 0.90
C TYR A 42 3.40 0.69 2.41
N ALA A 43 2.27 0.94 3.08
CA ALA A 43 2.15 0.71 4.52
C ALA A 43 2.31 -0.77 4.88
N VAL A 44 1.55 -1.65 4.22
CA VAL A 44 1.57 -3.10 4.46
C VAL A 44 2.97 -3.67 4.21
N GLU A 45 3.55 -3.36 3.05
CA GLU A 45 4.83 -3.93 2.62
C GLU A 45 6.02 -3.40 3.43
N SER A 46 6.00 -2.12 3.82
CA SER A 46 7.07 -1.52 4.63
C SER A 46 7.11 -2.02 6.07
N VAL A 47 5.94 -2.38 6.65
CA VAL A 47 5.85 -2.90 8.01
C VAL A 47 6.12 -4.40 8.05
N LEU A 48 5.53 -5.17 7.14
CA LEU A 48 5.61 -6.63 7.18
C LEU A 48 6.86 -7.18 6.47
N HIS A 49 7.59 -6.34 5.73
CA HIS A 49 8.69 -6.75 4.87
C HIS A 49 8.28 -7.85 3.89
N LYS A 50 7.08 -7.71 3.33
CA LYS A 50 6.48 -8.61 2.36
C LYS A 50 6.47 -8.01 0.98
N ARG A 51 6.66 -8.86 -0.02
CA ARG A 51 6.76 -8.43 -1.41
C ARG A 51 5.38 -8.39 -2.05
N GLY A 52 4.84 -7.20 -2.26
CA GLY A 52 3.63 -6.94 -3.05
C GLY A 52 3.93 -6.02 -4.23
N PHE A 53 2.98 -5.14 -4.56
CA PHE A 53 3.12 -4.17 -5.63
C PHE A 53 4.37 -3.30 -5.47
N VAL A 54 4.60 -2.71 -4.29
CA VAL A 54 5.74 -1.79 -4.05
C VAL A 54 7.07 -2.55 -4.09
N GLY A 55 7.15 -3.73 -3.51
CA GLY A 55 8.32 -4.61 -3.56
C GLY A 55 8.69 -4.99 -5.00
N ARG A 56 7.70 -5.30 -5.83
CA ARG A 56 7.91 -5.56 -7.26
C ARG A 56 8.45 -4.33 -7.99
N LEU A 57 7.96 -3.13 -7.66
CA LEU A 57 8.54 -1.89 -8.18
C LEU A 57 9.99 -1.71 -7.74
N LEU A 58 10.34 -2.09 -6.51
CA LEU A 58 11.72 -2.03 -6.02
C LEU A 58 12.65 -2.97 -6.77
N ASP A 59 12.15 -4.14 -7.17
CA ASP A 59 12.89 -5.12 -7.98
C ASP A 59 13.05 -4.72 -9.45
N GLY A 60 12.54 -3.54 -9.83
CA GLY A 60 12.64 -3.00 -11.19
C GLY A 60 11.55 -3.49 -12.14
N GLU A 61 10.50 -4.14 -11.65
CA GLU A 61 9.34 -4.47 -12.49
C GLU A 61 8.62 -3.20 -12.96
N ALA A 62 8.05 -3.24 -14.16
CA ALA A 62 7.31 -2.11 -14.71
C ALA A 62 6.06 -1.80 -13.86
N ALA A 63 5.77 -0.51 -13.71
CA ALA A 63 4.60 0.02 -13.04
C ALA A 63 3.34 -0.21 -13.89
N SER A 64 2.90 -1.46 -14.00
CA SER A 64 1.81 -1.88 -14.88
C SER A 64 0.87 -2.88 -14.22
N PHE A 65 -0.38 -2.92 -14.70
CA PHE A 65 -1.42 -3.84 -14.23
C PHE A 65 -1.20 -5.31 -14.60
N ARG A 66 -0.18 -5.64 -15.39
CA ARG A 66 0.10 -7.01 -15.85
C ARG A 66 1.32 -7.54 -15.11
N MET A 67 1.06 -8.14 -13.97
CA MET A 67 2.09 -8.72 -13.10
C MET A 67 2.12 -10.24 -13.25
N VAL A 68 3.30 -10.83 -13.13
CA VAL A 68 3.47 -12.29 -13.08
C VAL A 68 2.90 -12.76 -11.75
N ALA A 69 2.07 -13.80 -11.79
CA ALA A 69 1.47 -14.40 -10.60
C ALA A 69 2.58 -14.85 -9.62
N ASP A 70 2.46 -14.42 -8.37
CA ASP A 70 3.38 -14.69 -7.28
C ASP A 70 2.57 -14.81 -5.98
N SER A 71 2.75 -15.90 -5.25
CA SER A 71 1.87 -16.23 -4.12
C SER A 71 2.01 -15.24 -2.95
N GLU A 72 3.21 -14.70 -2.72
CA GLU A 72 3.41 -13.69 -1.68
C GLU A 72 2.73 -12.37 -2.09
N SER A 73 2.93 -11.94 -3.34
CA SER A 73 2.30 -10.72 -3.87
C SER A 73 0.78 -10.80 -3.87
N GLU A 74 0.21 -11.97 -4.21
CA GLU A 74 -1.22 -12.22 -4.11
C GLU A 74 -1.71 -12.15 -2.66
N GLY A 75 -0.97 -12.75 -1.72
CA GLY A 75 -1.29 -12.68 -0.30
C GLY A 75 -1.23 -11.25 0.26
N VAL A 76 -0.28 -10.43 -0.20
CA VAL A 76 -0.19 -9.00 0.14
C VAL A 76 -1.39 -8.23 -0.40
N GLU A 77 -1.74 -8.44 -1.67
CA GLU A 77 -2.91 -7.79 -2.30
C GLU A 77 -4.19 -8.04 -1.51
N ARG A 78 -4.44 -9.28 -1.08
CA ARG A 78 -5.61 -9.62 -0.25
C ARG A 78 -5.61 -8.88 1.09
N LEU A 79 -4.44 -8.69 1.69
CA LEU A 79 -4.32 -7.98 2.96
C LEU A 79 -4.54 -6.47 2.76
N VAL A 80 -4.04 -5.92 1.66
CA VAL A 80 -4.29 -4.54 1.23
C VAL A 80 -5.78 -4.30 1.02
N GLU A 81 -6.50 -5.20 0.33
CA GLU A 81 -7.96 -5.12 0.14
C GLU A 81 -8.71 -5.12 1.49
N VAL A 82 -8.26 -5.92 2.45
CA VAL A 82 -8.82 -5.97 3.81
C VAL A 82 -8.62 -4.66 4.56
N PHE A 83 -7.41 -4.08 4.52
CA PHE A 83 -7.15 -2.77 5.12
C PHE A 83 -7.88 -1.64 4.39
N GLN A 84 -8.02 -1.71 3.06
CA GLN A 84 -8.81 -0.75 2.30
C GLN A 84 -10.28 -0.77 2.77
N ALA A 85 -10.85 -1.96 2.98
CA ALA A 85 -12.18 -2.10 3.54
C ALA A 85 -12.29 -1.54 4.97
N ASP A 86 -11.31 -1.82 5.83
CA ASP A 86 -11.23 -1.22 7.18
C ASP A 86 -11.14 0.32 7.12
N GLY A 87 -10.42 0.86 6.13
CA GLY A 87 -10.32 2.28 5.92
C GLY A 87 -11.65 2.95 5.58
N TRP A 88 -12.49 2.28 4.80
CA TRP A 88 -13.86 2.74 4.56
C TRP A 88 -14.74 2.66 5.82
N ALA A 89 -14.43 1.75 6.75
CA ALA A 89 -15.09 1.62 8.04
C ALA A 89 -14.52 2.55 9.13
N GLY A 90 -13.42 3.27 8.85
CA GLY A 90 -12.82 4.24 9.77
C GLY A 90 -11.63 3.73 10.59
N TRP A 91 -10.94 2.68 10.13
CA TRP A 91 -9.69 2.17 10.72
C TRP A 91 -9.84 1.66 12.16
N ASN A 92 -10.93 0.98 12.48
CA ASN A 92 -11.27 0.62 13.86
C ASN A 92 -11.70 -0.85 14.03
N THR A 93 -11.67 -1.66 12.97
CA THR A 93 -12.01 -3.08 13.08
C THR A 93 -10.98 -3.79 13.96
N PRO A 94 -11.40 -4.62 14.93
CA PRO A 94 -10.48 -5.38 15.78
C PRO A 94 -9.48 -6.21 14.95
N PRO A 95 -8.21 -6.35 15.40
CA PRO A 95 -7.20 -7.13 14.67
C PRO A 95 -7.61 -8.57 14.34
N ASP A 96 -8.25 -9.27 15.27
CA ASP A 96 -8.72 -10.65 15.06
C ASP A 96 -9.79 -10.72 13.96
N ASP A 97 -10.73 -9.77 13.95
CA ASP A 97 -11.78 -9.69 12.92
C ASP A 97 -11.18 -9.39 11.53
N LEU A 98 -10.14 -8.54 11.45
CA LEU A 98 -9.40 -8.31 10.20
C LEU A 98 -8.68 -9.56 9.73
N LEU A 99 -8.06 -10.33 10.63
CA LEU A 99 -7.40 -11.59 10.28
C LEU A 99 -8.41 -12.63 9.78
N ASP A 100 -9.59 -12.70 10.37
CA ASP A 100 -10.66 -13.58 9.89
C ASP A 100 -11.15 -13.16 8.50
N MET A 101 -11.37 -11.87 8.28
CA MET A 101 -11.73 -11.34 6.96
C MET A 101 -10.61 -11.62 5.93
N TYR A 102 -9.35 -11.50 6.33
CA TYR A 102 -8.20 -11.82 5.49
C TYR A 102 -8.18 -13.29 5.09
N ARG A 103 -8.35 -14.21 6.03
CA ARG A 103 -8.42 -15.66 5.74
C ARG A 103 -9.56 -15.98 4.78
N VAL A 104 -10.74 -15.38 4.97
CA VAL A 104 -11.90 -15.56 4.08
C VAL A 104 -11.59 -15.05 2.66
N THR A 105 -10.96 -13.88 2.56
CA THR A 105 -10.59 -13.27 1.28
C THR A 105 -9.56 -14.13 0.54
N CYS A 106 -8.51 -14.60 1.22
CA CYS A 106 -7.52 -15.51 0.66
C CYS A 106 -8.15 -16.82 0.18
N HIS A 107 -9.03 -17.44 0.98
CA HIS A 107 -9.73 -18.66 0.60
C HIS A 107 -10.59 -18.46 -0.65
N ALA A 108 -11.36 -17.37 -0.73
CA ALA A 108 -12.20 -17.06 -1.88
C ALA A 108 -11.39 -16.81 -3.16
N ARG A 109 -10.15 -16.34 -3.03
CA ARG A 109 -9.23 -16.06 -4.14
C ARG A 109 -8.24 -17.18 -4.42
N GLN A 110 -8.32 -18.29 -3.67
CA GLN A 110 -7.45 -19.46 -3.80
C GLN A 110 -5.96 -19.16 -3.65
N CYS A 111 -5.60 -18.14 -2.86
CA CYS A 111 -4.21 -17.82 -2.55
C CYS A 111 -3.89 -18.16 -1.09
N PRO A 112 -2.67 -18.62 -0.79
CA PRO A 112 -2.27 -18.86 0.59
C PRO A 112 -2.20 -17.54 1.37
N PRO A 113 -2.75 -17.47 2.60
CA PRO A 113 -2.56 -16.28 3.44
C PRO A 113 -1.11 -16.18 3.90
N LEU A 114 -0.63 -14.96 4.06
CA LEU A 114 0.65 -14.67 4.69
C LEU A 114 0.61 -15.06 6.18
N ALA A 115 1.78 -15.39 6.73
CA ALA A 115 1.95 -15.53 8.17
C ALA A 115 1.97 -14.14 8.80
N VAL A 116 0.82 -13.70 9.31
CA VAL A 116 0.62 -12.43 10.02
C VAL A 116 -0.20 -12.65 11.29
N ASP A 117 0.10 -11.89 12.35
CA ASP A 117 -0.57 -11.98 13.64
C ASP A 117 -1.30 -10.67 14.04
N PRO A 118 -2.06 -10.63 15.15
CA PRO A 118 -2.78 -9.41 15.56
C PRO A 118 -1.87 -8.21 15.81
N GLY A 119 -0.62 -8.42 16.26
CA GLY A 119 0.37 -7.37 16.46
C GLY A 119 0.83 -6.76 15.15
N ASP A 120 1.05 -7.59 14.13
CA ASP A 120 1.35 -7.13 12.76
C ASP A 120 0.23 -6.22 12.22
N ILE A 121 -1.03 -6.61 12.44
CA ILE A 121 -2.19 -5.81 12.01
C ILE A 121 -2.20 -4.43 12.69
N GLU A 122 -1.89 -4.39 13.99
CA GLU A 122 -1.83 -3.13 14.74
C GLU A 122 -0.70 -2.22 14.22
N LEU A 123 0.48 -2.78 13.94
CA LEU A 123 1.62 -2.03 13.40
C LEU A 123 1.30 -1.46 12.02
N VAL A 124 0.66 -2.24 11.15
CA VAL A 124 0.21 -1.76 9.83
C VAL A 124 -0.85 -0.67 9.99
N ARG A 125 -1.81 -0.82 10.91
CA ARG A 125 -2.83 0.21 11.18
C ARG A 125 -2.21 1.53 11.64
N GLN A 126 -1.23 1.48 12.55
CA GLN A 126 -0.50 2.67 12.99
C GLN A 126 0.16 3.39 11.81
N LYS A 127 0.79 2.62 10.89
CA LYS A 127 1.39 3.19 9.68
C LYS A 127 0.35 3.82 8.75
N LEU A 128 -0.79 3.18 8.55
CA LEU A 128 -1.90 3.67 7.74
C LEU A 128 -2.50 4.96 8.30
N LEU A 129 -2.67 5.05 9.62
CA LEU A 129 -3.15 6.26 10.29
C LEU A 129 -2.14 7.43 10.15
N GLN A 130 -0.85 7.15 10.28
CA GLN A 130 0.20 8.15 10.04
C GLN A 130 0.14 8.68 8.60
N LEU A 131 0.09 7.80 7.61
CA LEU A 131 0.01 8.19 6.19
C LEU A 131 -1.30 8.92 5.89
N THR A 132 -2.41 8.51 6.51
CA THR A 132 -3.70 9.20 6.39
C THR A 132 -3.62 10.63 6.89
N GLN A 133 -3.00 10.86 8.05
CA GLN A 133 -2.80 12.20 8.59
C GLN A 133 -1.92 13.05 7.65
N GLN A 134 -0.79 12.51 7.18
CA GLN A 134 0.10 13.20 6.24
C GLN A 134 -0.62 13.55 4.93
N TRP A 135 -1.38 12.60 4.40
CA TRP A 135 -2.15 12.79 3.18
C TRP A 135 -3.25 13.82 3.36
N GLN A 136 -3.95 13.86 4.50
CA GLN A 136 -4.96 14.87 4.78
C GLN A 136 -4.36 16.28 4.90
N ALA A 137 -3.13 16.39 5.40
CA ALA A 137 -2.47 17.67 5.62
C ALA A 137 -2.03 18.39 4.33
N ILE A 138 -1.74 17.66 3.25
CA ILE A 138 -1.33 18.29 1.99
C ILE A 138 -2.51 18.85 1.20
N ALA A 139 -2.32 19.94 0.47
CA ALA A 139 -3.33 20.53 -0.40
C ALA A 139 -3.43 19.80 -1.75
N VAL A 140 -4.50 20.07 -2.50
CA VAL A 140 -4.59 19.65 -3.90
C VAL A 140 -3.46 20.29 -4.70
N GLY A 141 -2.76 19.49 -5.50
CA GLY A 141 -1.56 19.89 -6.26
C GLY A 141 -0.24 19.68 -5.50
N GLU A 142 -0.29 19.43 -4.19
CA GLU A 142 0.88 19.08 -3.39
C GLU A 142 1.14 17.56 -3.42
N ALA A 143 2.35 17.18 -3.01
CA ALA A 143 2.80 15.80 -3.04
C ALA A 143 3.37 15.33 -1.71
N LEU A 144 3.20 14.04 -1.44
CA LEU A 144 3.84 13.31 -0.37
C LEU A 144 4.85 12.33 -0.97
N THR A 145 6.12 12.51 -0.64
CA THR A 145 7.21 11.62 -1.07
C THR A 145 7.45 10.55 -0.01
N LEU A 146 7.33 9.29 -0.42
CA LEU A 146 7.61 8.14 0.43
C LEU A 146 8.93 7.48 0.00
N PRO A 147 9.89 7.32 0.92
CA PRO A 147 11.15 6.65 0.61
C PRO A 147 10.91 5.16 0.40
N SER A 148 11.62 4.54 -0.55
CA SER A 148 11.67 3.08 -0.66
C SER A 148 12.10 2.46 0.68
N ALA A 149 11.35 1.47 1.17
CA ALA A 149 11.72 0.71 2.37
C ALA A 149 13.15 0.15 2.17
N GLY A 150 14.11 0.70 2.92
CA GLY A 150 15.55 0.61 2.65
C GLY A 150 16.29 1.93 2.85
N ALA A 151 15.59 3.07 2.85
CA ALA A 151 16.14 4.38 3.23
C ALA A 151 15.57 4.83 4.59
N ASN A 152 15.97 4.16 5.67
CA ASN A 152 16.06 4.73 7.01
C ASN A 152 16.99 3.87 7.87
N ALA A 153 18.26 4.24 7.89
CA ALA A 153 19.20 3.95 8.97
C ALA A 153 20.38 4.93 8.87
N ALA A 154 20.12 6.22 9.09
CA ALA A 154 21.13 7.18 9.49
C ALA A 154 20.43 8.38 10.14
N GLU A 155 20.21 8.28 11.45
CA GLU A 155 20.49 9.32 12.45
C GLU A 155 20.49 8.69 13.85
#